data_AF-A0A315XIB1-F1
#
_entry.id   AF-A0A315XIB1-F1
#
_cell.length_a   1.000
_cell.length_b   1.000
_cell.length_c   1.000
_cell.angle_alpha   90.00
_cell.angle_beta   90.00
_cell.angle_gamma   90.00
#
_symmetry.space_group_name_H-M   'P 1'
#
loop_
_entity.id
_entity.type
_entity.pdbx_description
1 polymer ?
#
loop_
_entity_poly.entity_id
_entity_poly.type
_entity_poly.pdbx_seq_one_letter_code
_entity_poly.pdbx_strand_id
1 'polypeptide(L)' 'MKKSQICIKYAIESLIVDTGTLDKQLMQDFSYAMKVREGADYGSVYSEDSAIELRDSASRIYEVSKKLIS' A
#
# COMPACT_ATOMS: atom_id res chain seq x y z
N MET A 1 -12.43 5.75 9.71
CA MET A 1 -11.08 5.31 9.27
C MET A 1 -10.85 5.34 7.76
N LYS A 2 -11.83 5.10 6.87
CA LYS A 2 -11.60 5.06 5.41
C LYS A 2 -11.06 6.36 4.76
N LYS A 3 -11.50 7.55 5.21
CA LYS A 3 -11.18 8.81 4.53
C LYS A 3 -9.70 9.20 4.60
N SER A 4 -9.03 9.03 5.75
CA SER A 4 -7.61 9.39 5.89
C SER A 4 -6.71 8.52 5.01
N GLN A 5 -7.05 7.25 4.83
CA GLN A 5 -6.24 6.34 4.03
C GLN A 5 -6.44 6.51 2.53
N ILE A 6 -7.64 6.93 2.12
CA ILE A 6 -7.89 7.39 0.75
C ILE A 6 -7.06 8.64 0.45
N CYS A 7 -6.97 9.60 1.38
CA CYS A 7 -6.12 10.78 1.20
C CYS A 7 -4.63 10.40 1.09
N ILE A 8 -4.15 9.47 1.92
CA ILE A 8 -2.77 8.95 1.83
C ILE A 8 -2.54 8.28 0.48
N LYS A 9 -3.48 7.46 0.00
CA LYS A 9 -3.40 6.84 -1.32
C LYS A 9 -3.24 7.88 -2.43
N TYR A 10 -4.12 8.89 -2.46
CA TYR A 10 -4.05 9.95 -3.47
C TYR A 10 -2.76 10.78 -3.38
N ALA A 11 -2.26 11.03 -2.16
CA ALA A 11 -0.99 11.71 -1.98
C ALA A 11 0.19 10.89 -2.56
N ILE A 12 0.21 9.57 -2.33
CA ILE A 12 1.26 8.69 -2.90
C ILE A 12 1.14 8.62 -4.42
N GLU A 13 -0.07 8.49 -4.97
CA GLU A 13 -0.32 8.51 -6.42
C GLU A 13 0.20 9.81 -7.05
N SER A 14 -0.26 10.95 -6.54
CA SER A 14 0.06 12.26 -7.10
C SER A 14 1.52 12.68 -6.94
N LEU A 15 2.15 12.34 -5.81
CA LEU A 15 3.50 12.84 -5.50
C LEU A 15 4.60 11.90 -5.99
N ILE A 16 4.34 10.59 -6.07
CA ILE A 16 5.40 9.61 -6.30
C ILE A 16 5.17 8.76 -7.56
N VAL A 17 3.93 8.37 -7.85
CA VAL A 17 3.66 7.51 -9.02
C VAL A 17 3.54 8.33 -10.29
N ASP A 18 2.79 9.43 -10.26
CA ASP A 18 2.59 10.29 -11.43
C ASP A 18 3.89 11.02 -11.84
N THR A 19 4.85 11.14 -10.91
CA THR A 19 6.18 11.70 -11.18
C THR A 19 7.16 10.69 -11.78
N GLY A 20 6.73 9.43 -11.99
CA GLY A 20 7.57 8.34 -12.51
C GLY A 20 8.58 7.78 -11.50
N THR A 21 8.49 8.24 -10.26
CA THR A 21 9.42 7.89 -9.17
C THR A 21 9.12 6.50 -8.59
N LEU A 22 7.88 6.02 -8.71
CA LEU A 22 7.44 4.70 -8.28
C LEU A 22 6.61 3.97 -9.35
N ASP A 23 6.77 2.64 -9.39
CA ASP A 23 6.01 1.76 -10.29
C ASP A 23 4.52 1.73 -9.90
N LYS A 24 3.65 1.79 -10.90
CA LYS A 24 2.19 1.62 -10.77
C LYS A 24 1.82 0.29 -10.13
N GLN A 25 2.62 -0.76 -10.32
CA GLN A 25 2.41 -2.04 -9.67
C GLN A 25 2.42 -1.91 -8.14
N LEU A 26 3.28 -1.05 -7.60
CA LEU A 26 3.37 -0.84 -6.15
C LEU A 26 2.11 -0.18 -5.57
N MET A 27 1.43 0.68 -6.34
CA MET A 27 0.16 1.27 -5.92
C MET A 27 -1.01 0.28 -5.97
N GLN A 28 -0.97 -0.65 -6.92
CA GLN A 28 -1.92 -1.76 -6.96
C GLN A 28 -1.73 -2.65 -5.73
N ASP A 29 -0.48 -2.99 -5.40
CA ASP A 29 -0.15 -3.78 -4.22
C ASP A 29 -0.60 -3.08 -2.92
N PHE A 30 -0.35 -1.76 -2.80
CA PHE A 30 -0.83 -0.97 -1.67
C PHE A 30 -2.36 -0.97 -1.56
N SER A 31 -3.06 -0.80 -2.69
CA SER A 31 -4.53 -0.82 -2.72
C SER A 31 -5.09 -2.20 -2.34
N TYR A 32 -4.43 -3.27 -2.78
CA TYR A 32 -4.79 -4.64 -2.42
C TYR A 32 -4.55 -4.89 -0.92
N ALA A 33 -3.40 -4.48 -0.38
CA ALA A 33 -3.08 -4.58 1.03
C ALA A 33 -4.15 -3.89 1.91
N MET A 34 -4.55 -2.70 1.50
CA MET A 34 -5.62 -1.94 2.16
C MET A 34 -6.96 -2.68 2.17
N LYS A 35 -7.31 -3.36 1.07
CA LYS A 35 -8.55 -4.15 0.96
C LYS A 35 -8.50 -5.43 1.81
N VAL A 36 -7.37 -6.14 1.80
CA VAL A 36 -7.15 -7.33 2.64
C VAL A 36 -7.30 -6.96 4.11
N ARG A 37 -6.63 -5.89 4.54
CA ARG A 37 -6.73 -5.39 5.92
C ARG A 37 -8.16 -5.00 6.29
N GLU A 38 -8.89 -4.33 5.40
CA GLU A 38 -10.31 -4.01 5.63
C GLU A 38 -11.16 -5.28 5.81
N GLY A 39 -10.92 -6.31 4.99
CA GLY A 39 -11.58 -7.61 5.10
C GLY A 39 -11.27 -8.32 6.42
N ALA A 40 -10.03 -8.24 6.90
CA ALA A 40 -9.63 -8.78 8.19
C ALA A 40 -10.25 -8.00 9.37
N ASP A 41 -10.16 -6.66 9.34
CA ASP A 41 -10.59 -5.78 10.43
C ASP A 41 -12.13 -5.76 10.60
N TYR A 42 -12.88 -5.80 9.50
CA TYR A 42 -14.34 -5.63 9.53
C TYR A 42 -15.13 -6.86 9.10
N GLY A 43 -14.51 -7.78 8.36
CA GLY A 43 -15.14 -9.02 7.90
C GLY A 43 -14.65 -10.28 8.60
N SER A 44 -13.64 -10.17 9.49
CA SER A 44 -12.98 -11.32 10.14
C SER A 44 -12.46 -12.36 9.15
N VAL A 45 -12.08 -11.93 7.94
CA VAL A 45 -11.48 -12.80 6.91
C VAL A 45 -9.97 -12.74 7.04
N TYR A 46 -9.36 -13.82 7.54
CA TYR A 46 -7.91 -13.92 7.72
C TYR A 46 -7.33 -14.97 6.78
N SER A 47 -6.19 -14.64 6.16
CA SER A 47 -5.42 -15.51 5.28
C SER A 47 -3.93 -15.28 5.53
N GLU A 48 -3.18 -16.34 5.78
CA GLU A 48 -1.73 -16.28 5.97
C GLU A 48 -1.02 -15.80 4.69
N ASP A 49 -1.44 -16.33 3.53
CA ASP A 49 -0.91 -15.92 2.23
C ASP A 49 -1.09 -14.41 2.01
N SER A 50 -2.29 -13.90 2.29
CA SER A 50 -2.57 -12.47 2.14
C SER A 50 -1.78 -11.61 3.14
N ALA A 51 -1.46 -12.14 4.33
CA ALA A 51 -0.60 -11.45 5.29
C ALA A 51 0.86 -11.40 4.82
N ILE A 52 1.36 -12.48 4.21
CA ILE A 52 2.69 -12.55 3.60
C ILE A 52 2.80 -11.56 2.43
N GLU A 53 1.82 -11.56 1.52
CA GLU A 53 1.75 -10.62 0.40
C GLU A 53 1.76 -9.16 0.86
N LEU A 54 1.01 -8.87 1.94
CA LEU A 54 0.91 -7.54 2.52
C LEU A 54 2.21 -7.06 3.15
N ARG A 55 2.90 -7.95 3.89
CA ARG A 55 4.23 -7.68 4.44
C ARG A 55 5.22 -7.35 3.32
N ASP A 56 5.28 -8.17 2.28
CA ASP A 56 6.26 -8.02 1.21
C ASP A 56 6.03 -6.75 0.40
N SER A 57 4.76 -6.39 0.15
CA SER A 57 4.39 -5.11 -0.44
C SER A 57 4.84 -3.92 0.41
N ALA A 58 4.55 -3.95 1.72
CA ALA A 58 4.94 -2.88 2.64
C ALA A 58 6.46 -2.71 2.70
N SER A 59 7.24 -3.81 2.70
CA SER A 59 8.70 -3.77 2.64
C SER A 59 9.21 -3.11 1.37
N ARG A 60 8.62 -3.41 0.20
CA ARG A 60 9.00 -2.74 -1.07
C ARG A 60 8.73 -1.23 -1.02
N ILE A 61 7.57 -0.81 -0.50
CA ILE A 61 7.23 0.61 -0.32
C ILE A 61 8.22 1.31 0.60
N TYR A 62 8.57 0.68 1.71
CA TYR A 62 9.53 1.24 2.66
C TYR A 62 10.91 1.45 2.03
N GLU A 63 11.44 0.45 1.32
CA GLU A 63 12.76 0.55 0.69
C GLU A 63 12.81 1.62 -0.41
N VAL A 64 11.74 1.79 -1.20
CA VAL A 64 11.70 2.89 -2.16
C VAL A 64 11.60 4.23 -1.44
N SER A 65 10.71 4.35 -0.45
CA SER A 65 10.54 5.59 0.30
C SER A 65 11.85 6.04 0.96
N LYS A 66 12.63 5.09 1.49
CA LYS A 66 13.95 5.33 2.08
C LYS A 66 14.94 5.92 1.09
N LYS A 67 14.93 5.48 -0.18
CA LYS A 67 15.78 6.04 -1.25
C LYS A 67 15.37 7.45 -1.68
N LEU A 68 14.12 7.85 -1.43
CA LEU A 68 13.61 9.17 -1.80
C LEU A 68 13.91 10.25 -0.76
N ILE A 69 14.12 9.84 0.49
CA ILE A 69 14.40 10.75 1.62
C ILE A 69 15.89 10.78 2.01
N SER A 70 16.74 10.00 1.33
CA SER A 70 18.20 9.98 1.51
C SER A 70 18.90 10.88 0.50
#